data_AF-A0A962YVJ8-F1
#
_entry.id   AF-A0A962YVJ8-F1
#
_cell.length_a   1.000
_cell.length_b   1.000
_cell.length_c   1.000
_cell.angle_alpha   90.00
_cell.angle_beta   90.00
_cell.angle_gamma   90.00
#
_symmetry.space_group_name_H-M   'P 1'
#
loop_
_entity.id
_entity.type
_entity.pdbx_description
1 polymer ?
#
loop_
_entity_poly.entity_id
_entity_poly.type
_entity_poly.pdbx_seq_one_letter_code
_entity_poly.pdbx_strand_id
1 'polypeptide(L)'
;MHLPDDYPEQLADLAGVLFERLRKRDIPHADEIAKEQTEDVRAALGGGLLYIPKGTRYANRLRNEEIWHEHVRKGVTPPQLSQRYGLNIVTIYEILAAERAKQQPALF
;
A
#
# COMPACT_ATOMS: atom_id res chain seq x y z
N MET A 1 -9.11 -22.31 8.97
CA MET A 1 -9.33 -22.48 7.52
C MET A 1 -8.60 -23.75 7.08
N HIS A 2 -9.26 -24.68 6.39
CA HIS A 2 -8.65 -25.90 5.85
C HIS A 2 -8.57 -25.80 4.32
N LEU A 3 -7.38 -25.96 3.76
CA LEU A 3 -7.11 -25.97 2.31
C LEU A 3 -6.53 -27.35 1.92
N PRO A 4 -6.74 -27.83 0.69
CA PRO A 4 -6.11 -29.06 0.19
C PRO A 4 -4.57 -29.00 0.21
N ASP A 5 -3.92 -30.15 0.33
CA ASP A 5 -2.45 -30.25 0.38
C ASP A 5 -1.77 -29.85 -0.94
N ASP A 6 -2.48 -29.99 -2.07
CA ASP A 6 -2.03 -29.62 -3.41
C ASP A 6 -2.44 -28.19 -3.81
N TYR A 7 -2.98 -27.41 -2.87
CA TYR A 7 -3.38 -26.04 -3.13
C TYR A 7 -2.16 -25.14 -3.39
N PRO A 8 -2.19 -24.24 -4.39
CA PRO A 8 -1.04 -23.40 -4.71
C PRO A 8 -0.60 -22.53 -3.53
N GLU A 9 0.68 -22.63 -3.15
CA GLU A 9 1.27 -21.99 -1.97
C GLU A 9 0.97 -20.48 -1.89
N GLN A 10 1.17 -19.75 -2.99
CA GLN A 10 0.97 -18.29 -3.00
C GLN A 10 -0.51 -17.91 -2.78
N LEU A 11 -1.44 -18.77 -3.19
CA LEU A 11 -2.87 -18.56 -2.94
C LEU A 11 -3.24 -18.96 -1.51
N ALA A 12 -2.60 -19.98 -0.94
CA ALA A 12 -2.77 -20.32 0.47
C ALA A 12 -2.35 -19.14 1.37
N ASP A 13 -1.22 -18.50 1.06
CA ASP A 13 -0.75 -17.30 1.74
C ASP A 13 -1.75 -16.15 1.61
N LEU A 14 -2.28 -15.90 0.40
CA LEU A 14 -3.28 -14.87 0.16
C LEU A 14 -4.56 -15.12 0.97
N ALA A 15 -5.07 -16.35 0.94
CA ALA A 15 -6.26 -16.75 1.70
C ALA A 15 -6.04 -16.55 3.22
N GLY A 16 -4.85 -16.90 3.72
CA GLY A 16 -4.47 -16.66 5.11
C GLY A 16 -4.47 -15.17 5.49
N VAL A 17 -3.91 -14.32 4.63
CA VAL A 17 -3.91 -12.85 4.84
C VAL A 17 -5.33 -12.29 4.86
N LEU A 18 -6.17 -12.70 3.91
CA LEU A 18 -7.58 -12.26 3.83
C LEU A 18 -8.36 -12.70 5.06
N PHE A 19 -8.25 -13.99 5.44
CA PHE A 19 -8.90 -14.54 6.62
C PHE A 19 -8.56 -13.75 7.88
N GLU A 20 -7.27 -13.47 8.12
CA GLU A 20 -6.84 -12.71 9.29
C GLU A 20 -7.37 -11.27 9.29
N ARG A 21 -7.51 -10.64 8.13
CA ARG A 21 -8.08 -9.29 8.02
C ARG A 21 -9.58 -9.26 8.24
N LEU A 22 -10.31 -10.24 7.71
CA LEU A 22 -11.75 -10.39 7.91
C LEU A 22 -12.07 -10.71 9.37
N ARG A 23 -11.31 -11.63 9.99
CA ARG A 23 -11.41 -11.98 11.40
C ARG A 23 -11.19 -10.78 12.31
N LYS A 24 -10.18 -9.95 12.05
CA LYS A 24 -9.92 -8.72 12.83
C LYS A 24 -11.01 -7.65 12.74
N ARG A 25 -11.95 -7.81 11.81
CA ARG A 25 -13.12 -6.92 11.63
C ARG A 25 -14.42 -7.59 12.08
N ASP A 26 -14.33 -8.75 12.73
CA ASP A 26 -15.48 -9.54 13.18
C ASP A 26 -16.48 -9.86 12.06
N ILE A 27 -15.97 -10.03 10.82
CA ILE A 27 -16.80 -10.42 9.69
C ILE A 27 -17.20 -11.91 9.87
N PRO A 28 -18.49 -12.25 9.85
CA PRO A 28 -18.94 -13.64 9.94
C PRO A 28 -18.51 -14.42 8.70
N HIS A 29 -18.33 -15.73 8.82
CA HIS A 29 -17.90 -16.61 7.72
C HIS A 29 -16.57 -16.17 7.07
N ALA A 30 -15.66 -15.58 7.85
CA ALA A 30 -14.39 -15.04 7.37
C ALA A 30 -13.54 -16.07 6.59
N ASP A 31 -13.63 -17.35 6.94
CA ASP A 31 -12.89 -18.43 6.29
C ASP A 31 -13.48 -18.79 4.92
N GLU A 32 -14.79 -18.87 4.79
CA GLU A 32 -15.48 -19.10 3.51
C GLU A 32 -15.24 -17.93 2.56
N ILE A 33 -15.42 -16.70 3.04
CA ILE A 33 -15.21 -15.47 2.25
C ILE A 33 -13.74 -15.37 1.80
N ALA A 34 -12.78 -15.65 2.68
CA ALA A 34 -11.36 -15.58 2.31
C ALA A 34 -11.00 -16.58 1.20
N LYS A 35 -11.56 -17.79 1.26
CA LYS A 35 -11.37 -18.80 0.21
C LYS A 35 -11.99 -18.36 -1.11
N GLU A 36 -13.25 -17.94 -1.08
CA GLU A 36 -13.98 -17.47 -2.28
C GLU A 36 -13.23 -16.33 -2.97
N GLN A 37 -12.81 -15.31 -2.22
CA GLN A 37 -12.05 -14.18 -2.78
C GLN A 37 -10.68 -14.60 -3.34
N THR A 38 -10.04 -15.61 -2.75
CA THR A 38 -8.77 -16.14 -3.26
C THR A 38 -8.99 -16.87 -4.57
N GLU A 39 -10.09 -17.61 -4.69
CA GLU A 39 -10.49 -18.27 -5.94
C GLU A 39 -10.84 -17.27 -7.04
N ASP A 40 -11.50 -16.16 -6.70
CA ASP A 40 -11.74 -15.06 -7.65
C ASP A 40 -10.42 -14.49 -8.20
N VAL A 41 -9.43 -14.30 -7.32
CA VAL A 41 -8.09 -13.85 -7.73
C VAL A 41 -7.41 -14.88 -8.63
N ARG A 42 -7.50 -16.17 -8.28
CA ARG A 42 -6.96 -17.26 -9.12
C ARG A 42 -7.63 -17.29 -10.49
N ALA A 43 -8.95 -17.16 -10.56
CA ALA A 43 -9.70 -17.15 -11.81
C ALA A 43 -9.36 -15.93 -12.67
N ALA A 44 -9.19 -14.76 -12.06
CA ALA A 44 -8.93 -13.52 -12.77
C ALA A 44 -7.48 -13.37 -13.25
N LEU A 45 -6.50 -13.83 -12.46
CA LEU A 45 -5.08 -13.56 -12.69
C LEU A 45 -4.24 -14.83 -12.93
N GLY A 46 -4.84 -16.02 -12.78
CA GLY A 46 -4.17 -17.30 -12.97
C GLY A 46 -3.79 -17.58 -14.43
N GLY A 47 -2.86 -18.52 -14.61
CA GLY A 47 -2.35 -18.91 -15.93
C GLY A 47 -1.24 -18.03 -16.50
N GLY A 48 -0.94 -16.89 -15.86
CA GLY A 48 0.18 -16.00 -16.21
C GLY A 48 1.25 -15.93 -15.13
N LEU A 49 2.44 -15.42 -15.50
CA LEU A 49 3.48 -15.05 -14.54
C LEU A 49 3.16 -13.67 -13.96
N LEU A 50 2.71 -13.61 -12.71
CA LEU A 50 2.40 -12.36 -12.01
C LEU A 50 3.59 -11.88 -11.18
N TYR A 51 4.13 -10.71 -11.50
CA TYR A 51 5.08 -10.00 -10.65
C TYR A 51 4.33 -9.01 -9.75
N ILE A 52 4.42 -9.19 -8.43
CA ILE A 52 3.90 -8.24 -7.45
C ILE A 52 5.07 -7.37 -6.98
N PRO A 53 5.20 -6.11 -7.46
CA PRO A 53 6.25 -5.22 -6.97
C PRO A 53 6.02 -4.92 -5.48
N LYS A 54 7.11 -4.77 -4.71
CA LYS A 54 7.07 -4.36 -3.29
C LYS A 54 6.35 -3.01 -3.03
N GLY A 55 5.94 -2.31 -4.08
CA GLY A 55 5.16 -1.09 -3.96
C GLY A 55 5.92 0.09 -3.36
N THR A 56 7.24 -0.01 -3.11
CA THR A 56 8.02 1.04 -2.43
C THR A 56 7.90 2.39 -3.13
N ARG A 57 7.88 2.41 -4.47
CA ARG A 57 7.64 3.64 -5.24
C ARG A 57 6.23 4.21 -5.00
N TYR A 58 5.21 3.35 -4.99
CA TYR A 58 3.83 3.74 -4.74
C TYR A 58 3.63 4.24 -3.31
N ALA A 59 4.14 3.51 -2.32
CA ALA A 59 4.10 3.89 -0.90
C ALA A 59 4.86 5.20 -0.65
N ASN A 60 6.04 5.36 -1.25
CA ASN A 60 6.79 6.61 -1.18
C ASN A 60 6.01 7.77 -1.81
N ARG A 61 5.36 7.54 -2.96
CA ARG A 61 4.52 8.57 -3.60
C ARG A 61 3.37 9.01 -2.69
N LEU A 62 2.60 8.06 -2.13
CA LEU A 62 1.51 8.40 -1.21
C LEU A 62 2.00 9.14 0.03
N ARG A 63 3.11 8.69 0.63
CA ARG A 63 3.73 9.37 1.78
C ARG A 63 4.15 10.79 1.42
N ASN A 64 4.79 10.97 0.27
CA ASN A 64 5.27 12.27 -0.18
C ASN A 64 4.11 13.25 -0.46
N GLU A 65 2.99 12.75 -1.01
CA GLU A 65 1.75 13.52 -1.19
C GLU A 65 1.16 13.98 0.15
N GLU A 66 1.16 13.12 1.18
CA GLU A 66 0.70 13.51 2.53
C GLU A 66 1.67 14.53 3.17
N ILE A 67 2.98 14.32 3.07
CA ILE A 67 4.00 15.28 3.55
C ILE A 67 3.77 16.66 2.93
N TRP A 68 3.48 16.72 1.62
CA TRP A 68 3.16 17.96 0.93
C TRP A 68 1.87 18.59 1.44
N HIS A 69 0.81 17.80 1.63
CA HIS A 69 -0.46 18.29 2.17
C HIS A 69 -0.30 18.85 3.59
N GLU A 70 0.40 18.14 4.47
CA GLU A 70 0.69 18.61 5.82
C GLU A 70 1.48 19.93 5.80
N HIS A 71 2.47 20.04 4.92
CA HIS A 71 3.26 21.26 4.80
C HIS A 71 2.42 22.44 4.30
N VAL A 72 1.70 22.27 3.20
CA VAL A 72 0.99 23.37 2.52
C VAL A 72 -0.33 23.73 3.19
N ARG A 73 -1.11 22.76 3.64
CA ARG A 73 -2.45 23.00 4.20
C ARG A 73 -2.46 23.13 5.71
N LYS A 74 -1.62 22.37 6.41
CA LYS A 74 -1.57 22.35 7.88
C LYS A 74 -0.41 23.22 8.44
N GLY A 75 0.43 23.78 7.57
CA GLY A 75 1.54 24.66 7.96
C GLY A 75 2.65 23.94 8.74
N VAL A 76 2.74 22.61 8.63
CA VAL A 76 3.74 21.82 9.38
C VAL A 76 5.13 22.11 8.84
N THR A 77 6.06 22.41 9.73
CA THR A 77 7.44 22.78 9.35
C THR A 77 8.29 21.56 8.96
N PRO A 78 9.30 21.72 8.10
CA PRO A 78 10.19 20.62 7.72
C PRO A 78 10.85 19.85 8.89
N PRO A 79 11.29 20.49 10.00
CA PRO A 79 11.79 19.77 11.17
C PRO A 79 10.73 18.88 11.84
N GLN A 80 9.47 19.34 11.92
CA GLN A 80 8.36 18.56 12.48
C GLN A 80 8.00 17.37 11.58
N LEU A 81 8.01 17.55 10.26
CA LEU A 81 7.79 16.48 9.29
C LEU A 81 8.90 15.42 9.37
N SER A 82 10.15 15.86 9.50
CA SER A 82 11.31 14.98 9.70
C SER A 82 11.10 14.03 10.89
N GLN A 83 10.70 14.56 12.06
CA GLN A 83 10.41 13.76 13.25
C GLN A 83 9.20 12.85 13.06
N ARG A 84 8.09 13.35 12.52
CA ARG A 84 6.83 12.60 12.35
C ARG A 84 6.99 11.42 11.41
N TYR A 85 7.73 11.60 10.32
CA TYR A 85 7.91 10.59 9.28
C TYR A 85 9.19 9.77 9.42
N GLY A 86 10.04 10.08 10.40
CA GLY A 86 11.33 9.41 10.61
C GLY A 86 12.28 9.58 9.42
N LEU A 87 12.22 10.73 8.74
CA LEU A 87 13.02 11.03 7.56
C LEU A 87 14.06 12.08 7.90
N ASN A 88 15.24 11.99 7.31
CA ASN A 88 16.21 13.07 7.45
C ASN A 88 15.67 14.37 6.85
N ILE A 89 16.14 15.50 7.36
CA ILE A 89 15.60 16.81 6.98
C ILE A 89 15.86 17.16 5.51
N VAL A 90 16.95 16.65 4.92
CA VAL A 90 17.28 16.84 3.50
C VAL A 90 16.24 16.15 2.62
N THR A 91 15.88 14.91 2.94
CA THR A 91 14.84 14.15 2.24
C THR A 91 13.48 14.83 2.34
N ILE A 92 13.13 15.46 3.46
CA ILE A 92 11.92 16.29 3.54
C ILE A 92 11.97 17.44 2.54
N TYR A 93 13.09 18.17 2.46
CA TYR A 93 13.23 19.26 1.48
C TYR A 93 13.17 18.77 0.04
N GLU A 94 13.81 17.65 -0.29
CA GLU A 94 13.76 17.02 -1.61
C GLU A 94 12.31 16.65 -2.00
N ILE A 95 11.56 16.06 -1.07
CA ILE A 95 10.15 15.73 -1.26
C ILE A 95 9.34 16.99 -1.55
N LEU A 96 9.48 18.03 -0.72
CA LEU A 96 8.74 19.28 -0.90
C LEU A 96 9.10 19.99 -2.21
N ALA A 97 10.36 19.95 -2.63
CA ALA A 97 10.80 20.51 -3.91
C ALA A 97 10.21 19.73 -5.09
N ALA A 98 10.24 18.40 -5.04
CA ALA A 98 9.68 17.54 -6.08
C ALA A 98 8.15 17.71 -6.20
N GLU A 99 7.42 17.76 -5.08
CA GLU A 99 5.97 17.98 -5.10
C GLU A 99 5.62 19.40 -5.57
N ARG A 100 6.41 20.42 -5.21
CA ARG A 100 6.24 21.77 -5.74
C ARG A 100 6.39 21.83 -7.26
N ALA A 101 7.37 21.14 -7.82
CA ALA A 101 7.60 21.08 -9.26
C ALA A 101 6.43 20.42 -10.02
N LYS A 102 5.77 19.41 -9.43
CA LYS A 102 4.58 18.78 -10.02
C LYS A 102 3.35 19.69 -10.05
N GLN A 103 3.23 20.60 -9.08
CA GLN A 103 2.08 21.49 -8.92
C GLN A 103 2.22 22.79 -9.70
N GLN A 104 3.43 23.13 -10.14
CA GLN A 104 3.63 24.24 -11.07
C GLN A 104 3.29 23.76 -12.49
N PRO A 105 2.34 24.40 -13.20
CA PRO A 105 2.14 24.11 -14.61
C PRO A 105 3.46 24.39 -15.34
N ALA A 106 3.85 23.47 -16.23
CA ALA A 106 5.00 23.69 -17.10
C ALA A 106 4.77 24.98 -17.89
N LEU A 107 5.56 26.01 -17.60
CA LEU A 107 5.59 27.25 -18.37
C LEU A 107 6.37 26.98 -19.65
N PHE A 108 5.77 26.28 -20.61
CA PHE A 108 6.22 26.19 -22.00
C PHE A 108 5.00 26.13 -22.93
#